data_AF-A0A3F2UZR8-F1
#
_entry.id   AF-A0A3F2UZR8-F1
#
_cell.length_a   1.000
_cell.length_b   1.000
_cell.length_c   1.000
_cell.angle_alpha   90.00
_cell.angle_beta   90.00
_cell.angle_gamma   90.00
#
_symmetry.space_group_name_H-M   'P 1'
#
loop_
_entity.id
_entity.type
_entity.pdbx_description
1 polymer ?
#
loop_
_entity_poly.entity_id
_entity_poly.type
_entity_poly.pdbx_seq_one_letter_code
_entity_poly.pdbx_strand_id
1 'polypeptide(L)'
;MEAWERLMRQARQSYLDKSYHRAMTLNQSALLLAHAAFDWMFYSDPEKAIAAVMVSNFSLIDSLVAQADYLSANSQFENSLGFLKSAGKYPDLSDEQQLAIWHGANQLRKEWTQFSKDYGDAFTQQGKQLMQQFNRALTQFHKYPFGVH
;
A
#
# COMPACT_ATOMS: atom_id res chain seq x y z
N MET A 1 12.06 -10.61 10.17
CA MET A 1 11.92 -9.32 9.43
C MET A 1 13.24 -8.73 8.92
N GLU A 2 14.41 -9.16 9.39
CA GLU A 2 15.70 -8.64 8.91
C GLU A 2 15.90 -8.74 7.39
N ALA A 3 15.47 -9.85 6.78
CA ALA A 3 15.53 -10.04 5.33
C ALA A 3 14.69 -9.00 4.57
N TRP A 4 13.50 -8.68 5.07
CA TRP A 4 12.65 -7.61 4.54
C TRP A 4 13.34 -6.25 4.66
N GLU A 5 13.88 -5.92 5.83
CA GLU A 5 14.58 -4.64 6.07
C GLU A 5 15.80 -4.46 5.16
N ARG A 6 16.53 -5.56 4.89
CA ARG A 6 17.66 -5.56 3.95
C ARG A 6 17.19 -5.30 2.52
N LEU A 7 16.12 -5.95 2.08
CA LEU A 7 15.54 -5.72 0.76
C LEU A 7 15.05 -4.27 0.60
N MET A 8 14.35 -3.73 1.59
CA MET A 8 13.88 -2.33 1.55
C MET A 8 15.05 -1.34 1.47
N ARG A 9 16.15 -1.58 2.20
CA ARG A 9 17.37 -0.77 2.10
C ARG A 9 17.99 -0.83 0.70
N GLN A 10 18.09 -2.03 0.12
CA GLN A 10 18.62 -2.22 -1.24
C GLN A 10 17.70 -1.62 -2.31
N ALA A 11 16.38 -1.72 -2.13
CA ALA A 11 15.40 -1.15 -3.04
C ALA A 11 15.50 0.38 -3.04
N ARG A 12 15.59 0.99 -1.85
CA ARG A 12 15.81 2.42 -1.70
C ARG A 12 17.11 2.88 -2.36
N GLN A 13 18.21 2.16 -2.17
CA GLN A 13 19.47 2.48 -2.86
C GLN A 13 19.30 2.41 -4.37
N SER A 14 18.68 1.34 -4.88
CA SER A 14 18.42 1.18 -6.32
C SER A 14 17.54 2.29 -6.87
N TYR A 15 16.56 2.78 -6.09
CA TYR A 15 15.71 3.92 -6.46
C TYR A 15 16.53 5.21 -6.58
N LEU A 16 17.39 5.50 -5.59
CA LEU A 16 18.27 6.67 -5.62
C LEU A 16 19.24 6.64 -6.81
N ASP A 17 19.71 5.44 -7.18
CA ASP A 17 20.56 5.20 -8.34
C ASP A 17 19.77 5.23 -9.67
N LYS A 18 18.47 5.58 -9.63
CA LYS A 18 17.54 5.59 -10.78
C LYS A 18 17.39 4.23 -11.47
N SER A 19 17.77 3.15 -10.80
CA SER A 19 17.57 1.77 -11.23
C SER A 19 16.15 1.31 -10.83
N TYR A 20 15.13 1.97 -11.37
CA TYR A 20 13.74 1.81 -10.92
C TYR A 20 13.21 0.39 -11.13
N HIS A 21 13.57 -0.28 -12.23
CA HIS A 21 13.20 -1.68 -12.44
C HIS A 21 13.76 -2.59 -11.33
N ARG A 22 15.02 -2.40 -10.95
CA ARG A 22 15.65 -3.15 -9.85
C ARG A 22 15.01 -2.83 -8.51
N ALA A 23 14.71 -1.55 -8.25
CA ALA A 23 14.00 -1.13 -7.05
C ALA A 23 12.63 -1.82 -6.95
N MET A 24 11.89 -1.91 -8.06
CA MET A 24 10.61 -2.63 -8.12
C MET A 24 10.76 -4.11 -7.81
N THR A 25 11.71 -4.82 -8.43
CA THR A 25 11.94 -6.25 -8.15
C THR A 25 12.26 -6.50 -6.67
N LEU A 26 13.09 -5.64 -6.07
CA LEU A 26 13.43 -5.73 -4.65
C LEU A 26 12.22 -5.43 -3.75
N ASN A 27 11.43 -4.42 -4.07
CA ASN A 27 10.21 -4.08 -3.33
C ASN A 27 9.12 -5.17 -3.47
N GLN A 28 8.97 -5.80 -4.63
CA GLN A 28 8.08 -6.96 -4.81
C GLN A 28 8.53 -8.14 -3.94
N SER A 29 9.83 -8.41 -3.89
CA SER A 29 10.40 -9.45 -3.02
C SER A 29 10.17 -9.12 -1.54
N ALA A 30 10.34 -7.86 -1.14
CA ALA A 30 10.03 -7.41 0.21
C ALA A 30 8.54 -7.57 0.52
N LEU A 31 7.66 -7.16 -0.38
CA LEU A 31 6.21 -7.29 -0.21
C LEU A 31 5.79 -8.77 -0.01
N LEU A 32 6.38 -9.70 -0.76
CA LEU A 32 6.16 -11.13 -0.57
C LEU A 32 6.56 -11.61 0.82
N LEU A 33 7.71 -11.16 1.34
CA LEU A 33 8.13 -11.48 2.71
C LEU A 33 7.21 -10.86 3.76
N ALA A 34 6.73 -9.63 3.53
CA ALA A 34 5.80 -8.96 4.43
C ALA A 34 4.46 -9.71 4.48
N HIS A 35 3.93 -10.16 3.34
CA HIS A 35 2.72 -11.00 3.29
C HIS A 35 2.92 -12.36 3.95
N ALA A 36 4.02 -13.05 3.66
CA ALA A 36 4.31 -14.36 4.26
C ALA A 36 4.46 -14.28 5.79
N ALA A 37 4.89 -13.12 6.30
CA ALA A 37 5.02 -12.87 7.73
C ALA A 37 3.78 -12.23 8.36
N PHE A 38 2.78 -11.83 7.56
CA PHE A 38 1.73 -10.94 8.02
C PHE A 38 0.94 -11.54 9.17
N ASP A 39 0.40 -12.75 9.01
CA ASP A 39 -0.53 -13.34 9.98
C ASP A 39 0.11 -13.43 11.37
N TRP A 40 1.31 -14.00 11.50
CA TRP A 40 1.97 -14.12 12.80
C TRP A 40 2.35 -12.76 13.38
N MET A 41 2.81 -11.82 12.54
CA MET A 41 3.16 -10.49 13.01
C MET A 41 1.93 -9.72 13.45
N PHE A 42 0.82 -9.88 12.75
CA PHE A 42 -0.40 -9.14 13.00
C PHE A 42 -1.03 -9.51 14.35
N TYR A 43 -0.75 -10.69 14.89
CA TYR A 43 -1.12 -11.06 16.26
C TYR A 43 -0.12 -10.58 17.32
N SER A 44 1.17 -10.41 16.98
CA SER A 44 2.21 -10.02 17.94
C SER A 44 2.51 -8.51 18.00
N ASP A 45 2.42 -7.84 16.86
CA ASP A 45 2.77 -6.43 16.62
C ASP A 45 2.00 -5.95 15.37
N PRO A 46 0.70 -5.60 15.53
CA PRO A 46 -0.18 -5.26 14.42
C PRO A 46 0.30 -4.05 13.59
N GLU A 47 0.84 -3.03 14.28
CA GLU A 47 1.36 -1.82 13.64
C GLU A 47 2.52 -2.15 12.70
N LYS A 48 3.49 -2.94 13.18
CA LYS A 48 4.63 -3.34 12.34
C LYS A 48 4.21 -4.23 11.17
N ALA A 49 3.23 -5.11 11.38
CA ALA A 49 2.70 -5.97 10.33
C ALA A 49 2.07 -5.16 9.19
N ILE A 50 1.17 -4.22 9.53
CA ILE A 50 0.53 -3.33 8.56
C ILE A 50 1.58 -2.43 7.90
N ALA A 51 2.47 -1.81 8.67
CA ALA A 51 3.49 -0.91 8.15
C ALA A 51 4.42 -1.60 7.14
N ALA A 52 4.85 -2.84 7.40
CA ALA A 52 5.73 -3.58 6.49
C ALA A 52 5.09 -3.77 5.10
N VAL A 53 3.82 -4.15 5.06
CA VAL A 53 3.07 -4.32 3.80
C VAL A 53 2.86 -2.96 3.12
N MET A 54 2.41 -1.95 3.87
CA MET A 54 2.10 -0.62 3.32
C MET A 54 3.34 0.08 2.76
N VAL A 55 4.46 0.07 3.48
CA VAL A 55 5.73 0.68 3.04
C VAL A 55 6.27 0.00 1.77
N SER A 56 6.13 -1.32 1.67
CA SER A 56 6.54 -2.06 0.46
C SER A 56 5.68 -1.67 -0.75
N ASN A 57 4.37 -1.51 -0.55
CA ASN A 57 3.46 -1.01 -1.59
C ASN A 57 3.77 0.42 -2.01
N PHE A 58 3.98 1.35 -1.07
CA PHE A 58 4.29 2.74 -1.39
C PHE A 58 5.63 2.87 -2.12
N SER A 59 6.63 2.08 -1.76
CA SER A 59 7.91 2.06 -2.47
C SER A 59 7.78 1.53 -3.91
N LEU A 60 6.83 0.64 -4.18
CA LEU A 60 6.47 0.23 -5.55
C LEU A 60 5.78 1.37 -6.31
N ILE A 61 4.82 2.05 -5.67
CA ILE A 61 4.13 3.21 -6.23
C ILE A 61 5.14 4.29 -6.64
N ASP A 62 6.07 4.64 -5.76
CA ASP A 62 7.09 5.65 -6.03
C ASP A 62 7.95 5.27 -7.25
N SER A 63 8.30 3.99 -7.38
CA SER A 63 9.10 3.47 -8.50
C SER A 63 8.34 3.47 -9.83
N LEU A 64 7.02 3.25 -9.78
CA LEU A 64 6.12 3.33 -10.95
C LEU A 64 5.91 4.78 -11.38
N VAL A 65 5.67 5.68 -10.43
CA VAL A 65 5.56 7.12 -10.64
C VAL A 65 6.83 7.68 -11.28
N ALA A 66 8.01 7.27 -10.80
CA ALA A 66 9.29 7.70 -11.37
C ALA A 66 9.49 7.27 -12.84
N GLN A 67 8.73 6.27 -13.32
CA GLN A 67 8.70 5.80 -14.70
C GLN A 67 7.51 6.33 -15.50
N ALA A 68 6.73 7.27 -14.92
CA ALA A 68 5.47 7.77 -15.46
C ALA A 68 4.41 6.68 -15.73
N ASP A 69 4.53 5.51 -15.09
CA ASP A 69 3.54 4.45 -15.17
C ASP A 69 2.44 4.64 -14.12
N TYR A 70 1.63 5.68 -14.33
CA TYR A 70 0.59 6.10 -13.41
C TYR A 70 -0.58 5.11 -13.32
N LEU A 71 -0.82 4.33 -14.39
CA LEU A 71 -1.86 3.29 -14.39
C LEU A 71 -1.48 2.14 -13.45
N SER A 72 -0.26 1.63 -13.57
CA SER A 72 0.23 0.60 -12.65
C SER A 72 0.32 1.13 -11.21
N ALA A 73 0.70 2.41 -11.03
CA ALA A 73 0.70 3.03 -9.71
C ALA A 73 -0.70 3.05 -9.08
N ASN A 74 -1.75 3.42 -9.84
CA ASN A 74 -3.14 3.34 -9.40
C ASN A 74 -3.54 1.91 -9.01
N SER A 75 -3.21 0.91 -9.84
CA SER A 75 -3.48 -0.49 -9.49
C SER A 75 -2.76 -0.92 -8.20
N GLN A 76 -1.59 -0.37 -7.90
CA GLN A 76 -0.90 -0.68 -6.66
C GLN A 76 -1.57 -0.02 -5.43
N PHE A 77 -2.17 1.16 -5.59
CA PHE A 77 -3.05 1.74 -4.57
C PHE A 77 -4.27 0.84 -4.30
N GLU A 78 -4.89 0.30 -5.36
CA GLU A 78 -6.01 -0.66 -5.25
C GLU A 78 -5.59 -1.93 -4.50
N ASN A 79 -4.42 -2.49 -4.82
CA ASN A 79 -3.86 -3.65 -4.11
C ASN A 79 -3.67 -3.36 -2.61
N SER A 80 -3.16 -2.18 -2.27
CA SER A 80 -2.96 -1.74 -0.88
C SER A 80 -4.28 -1.65 -0.12
N LEU A 81 -5.32 -1.10 -0.75
CA LEU A 81 -6.67 -1.07 -0.18
C LEU A 81 -7.27 -2.47 -0.03
N GLY A 82 -7.08 -3.33 -1.02
CA GLY A 82 -7.50 -4.73 -0.99
C GLY A 82 -6.91 -5.48 0.20
N PHE A 83 -5.61 -5.29 0.46
CA PHE A 83 -4.94 -5.82 1.65
C PHE A 83 -5.58 -5.34 2.95
N LEU A 84 -5.77 -4.02 3.13
CA LEU A 84 -6.37 -3.48 4.36
C LEU A 84 -7.80 -3.96 4.58
N LYS A 85 -8.59 -4.09 3.51
CA LYS A 85 -9.93 -4.68 3.56
C LYS A 85 -9.90 -6.15 3.99
N SER A 86 -8.92 -6.92 3.52
CA SER A 86 -8.75 -8.31 3.94
C SER A 86 -8.33 -8.42 5.39
N ALA A 87 -7.41 -7.57 5.85
CA ALA A 87 -7.01 -7.50 7.26
C ALA A 87 -8.21 -7.13 8.16
N GLY A 88 -9.04 -6.17 7.73
CA GLY A 88 -10.26 -5.75 8.44
C GLY A 88 -11.38 -6.79 8.50
N LYS A 89 -11.24 -7.93 7.80
CA LYS A 89 -12.20 -9.04 7.83
C LYS A 89 -11.79 -10.18 8.77
N TYR A 90 -10.64 -10.07 9.43
CA TYR A 90 -10.25 -11.06 10.43
C TYR A 90 -11.31 -11.07 11.55
N PRO A 91 -11.71 -12.25 12.06
CA PRO A 91 -12.61 -12.33 13.19
C PRO A 91 -11.91 -11.81 14.45
N ASP A 92 -12.70 -11.25 15.38
CA ASP A 92 -12.27 -10.91 16.74
C ASP A 92 -11.02 -10.01 16.83
N LEU A 93 -10.94 -9.00 15.94
CA LEU A 93 -9.84 -8.02 15.94
C LEU A 93 -9.72 -7.30 17.30
N SER A 94 -8.52 -7.31 17.88
CA SER A 94 -8.23 -6.49 19.06
C SER A 94 -8.24 -5.00 18.73
N ASP A 95 -8.38 -4.14 19.74
CA ASP A 95 -8.33 -2.68 19.56
C ASP A 95 -7.01 -2.23 18.90
N GLU A 96 -5.90 -2.88 19.24
CA GLU A 96 -4.58 -2.60 18.64
C GLU A 96 -4.54 -2.96 17.15
N GLN A 97 -5.14 -4.09 16.77
CA GLN A 97 -5.24 -4.51 15.37
C GLN A 97 -6.15 -3.60 14.56
N GLN A 98 -7.29 -3.20 15.12
CA GLN A 98 -8.19 -2.23 14.51
C GLN A 98 -7.48 -0.88 14.33
N LEU A 99 -6.76 -0.41 15.36
CA LEU A 99 -6.02 0.85 15.31
C LEU A 99 -4.92 0.81 14.23
N ALA A 100 -4.16 -0.28 14.12
CA ALA A 100 -3.14 -0.45 13.08
C ALA A 100 -3.73 -0.43 11.66
N ILE A 101 -4.86 -1.11 11.44
CA ILE A 101 -5.57 -1.06 10.15
C ILE A 101 -6.04 0.38 9.86
N TRP A 102 -6.58 1.07 10.85
CA TRP A 102 -7.03 2.45 10.70
C TRP A 102 -5.88 3.42 10.38
N HIS A 103 -4.72 3.26 11.02
CA HIS A 103 -3.51 4.01 10.69
C HIS A 103 -3.03 3.73 9.27
N GLY A 104 -2.99 2.45 8.86
CA GLY A 104 -2.68 2.06 7.48
C GLY A 104 -3.62 2.69 6.46
N ALA A 105 -4.93 2.69 6.74
CA ALA A 105 -5.95 3.32 5.91
C ALA A 105 -5.77 4.83 5.78
N ASN A 106 -5.44 5.50 6.88
CA ASN A 106 -5.17 6.93 6.90
C ASN A 106 -3.94 7.28 6.06
N GLN A 107 -2.87 6.50 6.18
CA GLN A 107 -1.68 6.72 5.38
C GLN A 107 -1.98 6.52 3.90
N LEU A 108 -2.69 5.43 3.53
CA LEU A 108 -3.13 5.19 2.16
C LEU A 108 -3.93 6.37 1.59
N ARG A 109 -4.83 6.95 2.38
CA ARG A 109 -5.60 8.14 1.97
C ARG A 109 -4.72 9.36 1.73
N LYS A 110 -3.74 9.60 2.59
CA LYS A 110 -2.79 10.72 2.43
C LYS A 110 -1.99 10.56 1.14
N GLU A 111 -1.37 9.41 0.94
CA GLU A 111 -0.58 9.11 -0.26
C GLU A 111 -1.44 9.20 -1.53
N TRP A 112 -2.64 8.64 -1.51
CA TRP A 112 -3.57 8.72 -2.64
C TRP A 112 -3.96 10.16 -2.99
N THR A 113 -4.23 10.98 -1.97
CA THR A 113 -4.63 12.38 -2.15
C THR A 113 -3.49 13.16 -2.79
N GLN A 114 -2.26 12.93 -2.35
CA GLN A 114 -1.08 13.56 -2.93
C GLN A 114 -0.86 13.11 -4.38
N PHE A 115 -0.87 11.79 -4.63
CA PHE A 115 -0.75 11.23 -5.97
C PHE A 115 -1.82 11.79 -6.94
N SER A 116 -3.08 11.85 -6.50
CA SER A 116 -4.18 12.33 -7.33
C SER A 116 -4.05 13.81 -7.67
N LYS A 117 -3.54 14.61 -6.74
CA LYS A 117 -3.29 16.03 -6.94
C LYS A 117 -2.14 16.26 -7.93
N ASP A 118 -1.07 15.50 -7.81
CA ASP A 118 0.14 15.70 -8.61
C ASP A 118 0.00 15.15 -10.03
N TYR A 119 -0.71 14.03 -10.20
CA TYR A 119 -0.75 13.28 -11.46
C TYR A 119 -2.14 13.09 -12.05
N GLY A 120 -3.21 13.59 -11.41
CA GLY A 120 -4.59 13.37 -11.86
C GLY A 120 -4.87 13.86 -13.29
N ASP A 121 -4.18 14.92 -13.73
CA ASP A 121 -4.29 15.45 -15.08
C ASP A 121 -3.53 14.64 -16.13
N ALA A 122 -2.54 13.83 -15.71
CA ALA A 122 -1.75 12.98 -16.60
C ALA A 122 -2.51 11.71 -17.05
N PHE A 123 -3.65 11.40 -16.43
CA PHE A 123 -4.45 10.24 -16.79
C PHE A 123 -5.34 10.47 -18.01
N THR A 124 -5.45 9.42 -18.83
CA THR A 124 -6.51 9.32 -19.85
C THR A 124 -7.89 9.33 -19.21
N GLN A 125 -8.95 9.52 -20.00
CA GLN A 125 -10.33 9.46 -19.48
C GLN A 125 -10.64 8.14 -18.76
N GLN A 126 -10.16 7.01 -19.30
CA GLN A 126 -10.27 5.70 -18.65
C GLN A 126 -9.50 5.66 -17.33
N GLY A 127 -8.29 6.22 -17.30
CA GLY A 127 -7.51 6.37 -16.07
C GLY A 127 -8.23 7.17 -14.99
N LYS A 128 -8.84 8.29 -15.37
CA LYS A 128 -9.65 9.13 -14.46
C LYS A 128 -10.84 8.37 -13.89
N GLN A 129 -11.47 7.46 -14.64
CA GLN A 129 -12.53 6.60 -14.12
C GLN A 129 -12.01 5.63 -13.06
N LEU A 130 -10.84 5.01 -13.26
CA LEU A 130 -10.21 4.14 -12.25
C LEU A 130 -9.91 4.92 -10.97
N MET A 131 -9.35 6.13 -11.09
CA MET A 131 -9.11 6.98 -9.92
C MET A 131 -10.40 7.30 -9.15
N GLN A 132 -11.49 7.60 -9.86
CA GLN A 132 -12.79 7.85 -9.22
C GLN A 132 -13.34 6.60 -8.53
N GLN A 133 -13.20 5.42 -9.13
CA GLN A 133 -13.60 4.15 -8.53
C GLN A 133 -12.81 3.87 -7.25
N PHE A 134 -11.49 4.02 -7.31
CA PHE A 134 -10.63 3.86 -6.14
C PHE A 134 -11.00 4.86 -5.04
N ASN A 135 -11.21 6.14 -5.37
CA ASN A 135 -11.58 7.16 -4.40
C ASN A 135 -12.91 6.84 -3.69
N ARG A 136 -13.90 6.30 -4.41
CA ARG A 136 -15.15 5.81 -3.81
C ARG A 136 -14.90 4.64 -2.86
N ALA A 137 -14.12 3.65 -3.30
CA ALA A 137 -13.79 2.47 -2.50
C ALA A 137 -13.02 2.84 -1.22
N LEU A 138 -12.08 3.78 -1.30
CA LEU A 138 -11.31 4.29 -0.17
C LEU A 138 -12.19 5.07 0.81
N THR A 139 -13.08 5.91 0.29
CA THR A 139 -14.05 6.65 1.10
C THR A 139 -14.98 5.70 1.86
N GLN A 140 -15.46 4.64 1.19
CA GLN A 140 -16.31 3.63 1.82
C GLN A 140 -15.56 2.87 2.92
N PHE A 141 -14.33 2.43 2.64
CA PHE A 141 -13.51 1.74 3.63
C PHE A 141 -13.21 2.62 4.84
N HIS A 142 -12.93 3.91 4.63
CA HIS A 142 -12.68 4.82 5.74
C HIS A 142 -13.92 5.04 6.62
N LYS A 143 -15.13 4.96 6.05
CA LYS A 143 -16.39 5.03 6.80
C LYS A 143 -16.70 3.73 7.55
N TYR A 144 -16.38 2.58 6.95
CA TYR A 144 -16.72 1.25 7.48
C TYR A 144 -15.53 0.29 7.36
N PRO A 145 -14.45 0.48 8.12
CA PRO A 145 -13.21 -0.29 7.94
C PRO A 145 -13.33 -1.75 8.39
N PHE A 146 -14.24 -2.07 9.30
CA PHE A 146 -14.43 -3.40 9.89
C PHE A 146 -15.79 -4.02 9.59
N GLY A 147 -16.57 -3.38 8.71
CA GLY A 147 -17.95 -3.78 8.44
C GLY A 147 -18.92 -3.41 9.57
N VAL A 148 -19.87 -2.53 9.25
CA VAL A 148 -21.16 -2.46 9.95
C VAL A 148 -22.19 -2.31 8.85
N HIS A 149 -22.96 -3.37 8.62
CA HIS A 149 -24.15 -3.36 7.78
C HIS A 149 -25.37 -3.34 8.70
#